data_AF-A0A804IIN0-F1
#
_entry.id   AF-A0A804IIN0-F1
#
_cell.length_a   1.000
_cell.length_b   1.000
_cell.length_c   1.000
_cell.angle_alpha   90.00
_cell.angle_beta   90.00
_cell.angle_gamma   90.00
#
_symmetry.space_group_name_H-M   'P 1'
#
loop_
_entity.id
_entity.type
_entity.pdbx_description
1 polymer ?
#
loop_
_entity_poly.entity_id
_entity_poly.type
_entity_poly.pdbx_seq_one_letter_code
_entity_poly.pdbx_strand_id
1 'polypeptide(L)'
;MMGSGVPWPPSQVLLNVGGKKYATTVDTLTQREPESMLGAMFSGRHTVSTDDGMIFIDRDGKHFRHILNWLRDGIIPTLQDSEYQELLREAEYYQLLGLVDNINTSLNKRKDNDGSVAELSRTEIIKCIQSDRVRFRGVNLSGLDLSKLDLSFVDFSYSCIRKTNFSRANLQKAKFGDAEAEDSIFQDAILRECELIGANLHGALLDRANLQSANLQDACLTGCSLYEADLRSAHLQSAKLTGANLKGANLEGANLKGAKLNSANLQGANLQRAYLREVDLRDSKLDGAKLGGANLLGAIR
;
A
#
# COMPACT_ATOMS: atom_id res chain seq x y z
N MET A 1 39.31 -29.96 20.16
CA MET A 1 38.67 -28.78 20.77
C MET A 1 37.73 -28.19 19.75
N MET A 2 36.55 -27.77 20.22
CA MET A 2 35.31 -27.54 19.50
C MET A 2 35.45 -26.80 18.16
N GLY A 3 34.94 -27.40 17.08
CA GLY A 3 34.63 -26.69 15.85
C GLY A 3 33.49 -25.71 16.13
N SER A 4 33.76 -24.42 15.93
CA SER A 4 32.79 -23.35 16.08
C SER A 4 31.73 -23.46 14.99
N GLY A 5 30.71 -24.29 15.24
CA GLY A 5 29.44 -24.23 14.54
C GLY A 5 28.80 -22.87 14.82
N VAL A 6 28.77 -22.01 13.81
CA VAL A 6 27.85 -20.88 13.81
C VAL A 6 26.46 -21.49 13.60
N PRO A 7 25.49 -21.29 14.52
CA PRO A 7 24.12 -21.68 14.27
C PRO A 7 23.60 -20.83 13.11
N TRP A 8 22.83 -21.44 12.20
CA TRP A 8 22.02 -20.74 11.19
C TRP A 8 21.42 -19.42 11.73
N PRO A 9 21.41 -18.31 10.96
CA PRO A 9 20.90 -18.26 9.58
C PRO A 9 21.77 -17.46 8.57
N PRO A 10 21.39 -17.48 7.28
CA PRO A 10 20.81 -16.26 6.73
C PRO A 10 19.47 -16.58 6.04
N SER A 11 18.38 -16.07 6.60
CA SER A 11 17.04 -16.43 6.16
C SER A 11 16.64 -15.80 4.83
N GLN A 12 17.36 -14.79 4.32
CA GLN A 12 16.96 -14.00 3.16
C GLN A 12 17.47 -14.55 1.82
N VAL A 13 16.61 -14.49 0.82
CA VAL A 13 16.85 -14.93 -0.56
C VAL A 13 16.49 -13.80 -1.51
N LEU A 14 17.38 -13.52 -2.47
CA LEU A 14 17.13 -12.62 -3.57
C LEU A 14 16.82 -13.43 -4.84
N LEU A 15 15.71 -13.11 -5.49
CA LEU A 15 15.22 -13.80 -6.67
C LEU A 15 15.15 -12.82 -7.85
N ASN A 16 15.50 -13.29 -9.03
CA ASN A 16 15.24 -12.61 -10.30
C ASN A 16 14.34 -13.52 -11.15
N VAL A 17 13.06 -13.17 -11.24
CA VAL A 17 12.06 -13.95 -11.99
C VAL A 17 11.75 -13.22 -13.29
N GLY A 18 12.34 -13.68 -14.40
CA GLY A 18 12.15 -13.10 -15.73
C GLY A 18 12.50 -11.62 -15.83
N GLY A 19 13.49 -11.16 -15.05
CA GLY A 19 13.92 -9.76 -14.98
C GLY A 19 13.34 -8.96 -13.81
N LYS A 20 12.34 -9.49 -13.09
CA LYS A 20 11.78 -8.84 -11.90
C LYS A 20 12.46 -9.33 -10.62
N LYS A 21 12.93 -8.38 -9.81
CA LYS A 21 13.68 -8.66 -8.56
C LYS A 21 12.76 -8.76 -7.35
N TYR A 22 12.98 -9.77 -6.53
CA TYR A 22 12.24 -10.02 -5.29
C TYR A 22 13.20 -10.35 -4.14
N ALA A 23 12.81 -9.94 -2.92
CA ALA A 23 13.46 -10.35 -1.69
C ALA A 23 12.45 -11.10 -0.82
N THR A 24 12.86 -12.25 -0.29
CA THR A 24 12.02 -13.10 0.55
C THR A 24 12.87 -13.94 1.51
N THR A 25 12.29 -14.92 2.20
CA THR A 25 13.03 -15.88 3.00
C THR A 25 12.94 -17.31 2.50
N VAL A 26 13.93 -18.15 2.82
CA VAL A 26 13.85 -19.61 2.58
C VAL A 26 12.60 -20.17 3.23
N ASP A 27 12.32 -19.79 4.49
CA ASP A 27 11.11 -20.18 5.21
C ASP A 27 9.83 -19.86 4.45
N THR A 28 9.76 -18.68 3.82
CA THR A 28 8.60 -18.33 2.98
C THR A 28 8.44 -19.32 1.84
N LEU A 29 9.54 -19.69 1.19
CA LEU A 29 9.52 -20.54 0.00
C LEU A 29 9.26 -22.01 0.32
N THR A 30 9.47 -22.45 1.56
CA THR A 30 9.46 -23.88 1.93
C THR A 30 8.38 -24.28 2.92
N GLN A 31 7.83 -23.38 3.74
CA GLN A 31 6.96 -23.78 4.85
C GLN A 31 5.53 -24.14 4.44
N ARG A 32 4.88 -23.31 3.61
CA ARG A 32 3.45 -23.48 3.30
C ARG A 32 3.18 -24.62 2.34
N GLU A 33 3.95 -24.66 1.25
CA GLU A 33 3.84 -25.68 0.21
C GLU A 33 5.19 -26.36 0.02
N PRO A 34 5.63 -27.19 1.00
CA PRO A 34 6.96 -27.81 0.99
C PRO A 34 7.21 -28.71 -0.22
N GLU A 35 6.14 -29.28 -0.77
CA GLU A 35 6.18 -30.17 -1.95
C GLU A 35 6.10 -29.40 -3.28
N SER A 36 6.01 -28.07 -3.25
CA SER A 36 6.03 -27.25 -4.46
C SER A 36 7.42 -27.23 -5.10
N MET A 37 7.51 -26.79 -6.35
CA MET A 37 8.79 -26.62 -7.05
C MET A 37 9.73 -25.66 -6.28
N LEU A 38 9.17 -24.58 -5.71
CA LEU A 38 9.93 -23.65 -4.87
C LEU A 38 10.34 -24.33 -3.55
N GLY A 39 9.44 -25.07 -2.92
CA GLY A 39 9.75 -25.86 -1.72
C GLY A 39 10.92 -26.82 -1.95
N ALA A 40 10.87 -27.59 -3.04
CA ALA A 40 11.95 -28.49 -3.43
C ALA A 40 13.25 -27.74 -3.69
N MET A 41 13.22 -26.72 -4.56
CA MET A 41 14.39 -25.93 -4.97
C MET A 41 15.12 -25.29 -3.78
N PHE A 42 14.37 -24.86 -2.76
CA PHE A 42 14.90 -24.15 -1.58
C PHE A 42 14.97 -25.00 -0.30
N SER A 43 14.66 -26.30 -0.38
CA SER A 43 14.73 -27.25 0.75
C SER A 43 16.15 -27.56 1.25
N GLY A 44 17.19 -27.05 0.56
CA GLY A 44 18.58 -27.41 0.80
C GLY A 44 19.01 -28.73 0.16
N ARG A 45 18.10 -29.41 -0.56
CA ARG A 45 18.40 -30.67 -1.28
C ARG A 45 18.97 -30.46 -2.68
N HIS A 46 18.92 -29.24 -3.21
CA HIS A 46 19.38 -28.90 -4.55
C HIS A 46 20.39 -27.75 -4.49
N THR A 47 21.43 -27.82 -5.32
CA THR A 47 22.36 -26.70 -5.51
C THR A 47 21.72 -25.68 -6.44
N VAL A 48 21.55 -24.45 -5.97
CA VAL A 48 21.01 -23.35 -6.77
C VAL A 48 22.15 -22.42 -7.17
N SER A 49 22.33 -22.18 -8.47
CA SER A 49 23.30 -21.20 -8.97
C SER A 49 22.80 -19.78 -8.72
N THR A 50 23.74 -18.87 -8.45
CA THR A 50 23.46 -17.44 -8.29
C THR A 50 24.22 -16.65 -9.34
N ASP A 51 23.61 -15.57 -9.80
CA ASP A 51 24.23 -14.54 -10.64
C ASP A 51 24.09 -13.19 -9.91
N ASP A 52 25.21 -12.53 -9.64
CA ASP A 52 25.28 -11.30 -8.82
C ASP A 52 24.51 -11.41 -7.47
N GLY A 53 24.60 -12.57 -6.82
CA GLY A 53 23.92 -12.84 -5.54
C GLY A 53 22.40 -13.05 -5.64
N MET A 54 21.84 -13.08 -6.86
CA MET A 54 20.43 -13.39 -7.10
C MET A 54 20.27 -14.76 -7.73
N ILE A 55 19.18 -15.43 -7.38
CA ILE A 55 18.79 -16.68 -8.01
C ILE A 55 17.87 -16.36 -9.18
N PHE A 56 18.31 -16.73 -10.38
CA PHE A 56 17.51 -16.54 -11.59
C PHE A 56 16.48 -17.66 -11.74
N ILE A 57 15.23 -17.27 -11.98
CA ILE A 57 14.14 -18.17 -12.34
C ILE A 57 13.66 -17.73 -13.72
N ASP A 58 13.83 -18.60 -14.70
CA ASP A 58 13.45 -18.37 -16.10
C ASP A 58 11.93 -18.48 -16.28
N ARG A 59 11.21 -17.48 -15.79
CA ARG A 59 9.74 -17.43 -15.77
C ARG A 59 9.21 -16.01 -15.74
N ASP A 60 7.95 -15.78 -16.11
CA ASP A 60 7.35 -14.44 -16.04
C ASP A 60 7.17 -13.99 -14.59
N GLY A 61 7.90 -12.93 -14.21
CA GLY A 61 7.79 -12.33 -12.89
C GLY A 61 6.50 -11.56 -12.64
N LYS A 62 5.61 -11.34 -13.62
CA LYS A 62 4.42 -10.47 -13.50
C LYS A 62 3.62 -10.72 -12.24
N HIS A 63 3.27 -11.98 -11.98
CA HIS A 63 2.39 -12.41 -10.89
C HIS A 63 3.13 -12.99 -9.68
N PHE A 64 4.46 -13.02 -9.71
CA PHE A 64 5.25 -13.67 -8.67
C PHE A 64 5.09 -13.02 -7.28
N ARG A 65 4.69 -11.74 -7.23
CA ARG A 65 4.29 -11.08 -5.97
C ARG A 65 3.13 -11.80 -5.28
N HIS A 66 2.12 -12.24 -6.04
CA HIS A 66 0.96 -12.93 -5.49
C HIS A 66 1.33 -14.32 -4.98
N ILE A 67 2.27 -14.99 -5.64
CA ILE A 67 2.85 -16.26 -5.17
C ILE A 67 3.53 -16.07 -3.81
N LEU A 68 4.35 -15.02 -3.66
CA LEU A 68 4.98 -14.72 -2.38
C LEU A 68 3.98 -14.40 -1.28
N ASN A 69 2.90 -13.67 -1.59
CA ASN A 69 1.83 -13.40 -0.63
C ASN A 69 1.16 -14.71 -0.20
N TRP A 70 0.72 -15.53 -1.16
CA TRP A 70 0.18 -16.86 -0.87
C TRP A 70 1.09 -17.66 0.06
N LEU A 71 2.37 -17.77 -0.27
CA LEU A 71 3.33 -18.52 0.53
C LEU A 71 3.49 -17.96 1.96
N ARG A 72 3.46 -16.64 2.14
CA ARG A 72 3.57 -15.98 3.45
C ARG A 72 2.32 -16.17 4.30
N ASP A 73 1.18 -15.71 3.81
CA ASP A 73 -0.03 -15.53 4.62
C ASP A 73 -1.25 -16.29 4.09
N GLY A 74 -1.15 -16.91 2.91
CA GLY A 74 -2.23 -17.67 2.31
C GLY A 74 -3.27 -16.78 1.62
N ILE A 75 -2.97 -15.50 1.41
CA ILE A 75 -3.88 -14.57 0.76
C ILE A 75 -3.89 -14.81 -0.74
N ILE A 76 -5.09 -15.00 -1.29
CA ILE A 76 -5.34 -14.99 -2.73
C ILE A 76 -5.61 -13.53 -3.13
N PRO A 77 -4.92 -12.97 -4.14
CA PRO A 77 -5.19 -11.60 -4.57
C PRO A 77 -6.60 -11.49 -5.17
N THR A 78 -7.17 -10.29 -5.18
CA THR A 78 -8.35 -10.00 -6.00
C THR A 78 -7.91 -9.46 -7.34
N LEU A 79 -8.15 -10.22 -8.41
CA LEU A 79 -7.70 -9.89 -9.77
C LEU A 79 -8.87 -9.88 -10.77
N GLN A 80 -8.63 -9.34 -11.97
CA GLN A 80 -9.51 -9.57 -13.12
C GLN A 80 -9.39 -11.02 -13.62
N ASP A 81 -10.40 -11.54 -14.29
CA ASP A 81 -10.42 -12.96 -14.71
C ASP A 81 -9.24 -13.34 -15.61
N SER A 82 -8.82 -12.44 -16.51
CA SER A 82 -7.63 -12.65 -17.35
C SER A 82 -6.36 -12.81 -16.52
N GLU A 83 -6.24 -12.05 -15.43
CA GLU A 83 -5.09 -12.07 -14.54
C GLU A 83 -5.12 -13.26 -13.59
N TYR A 84 -6.30 -13.75 -13.18
CA TYR A 84 -6.41 -15.03 -12.48
C TYR A 84 -5.96 -16.20 -13.34
N GLN A 85 -6.30 -16.20 -14.63
CA GLN A 85 -5.84 -17.24 -15.55
C GLN A 85 -4.31 -17.19 -15.72
N GLU A 86 -3.72 -15.99 -15.75
CA GLU A 86 -2.27 -15.83 -15.74
C GLU A 86 -1.64 -16.33 -14.43
N LEU A 87 -2.18 -15.95 -13.27
CA LEU A 87 -1.69 -16.41 -11.96
C LEU A 87 -1.86 -17.94 -11.79
N LEU A 88 -2.97 -18.51 -12.28
CA LEU A 88 -3.23 -19.95 -12.24
C LEU A 88 -2.14 -20.72 -12.98
N ARG A 89 -1.76 -20.28 -14.18
CA ARG A 89 -0.67 -20.89 -14.96
C ARG A 89 0.66 -20.87 -14.20
N GLU A 90 0.94 -19.79 -13.48
CA GLU A 90 2.16 -19.72 -12.67
C GLU A 90 2.06 -20.60 -11.42
N ALA A 91 0.91 -20.64 -10.74
CA ALA A 91 0.67 -21.52 -9.60
C ALA A 91 0.83 -23.00 -9.96
N GLU A 92 0.31 -23.42 -11.12
CA GLU A 92 0.48 -24.77 -11.68
C GLU A 92 1.94 -25.06 -12.01
N TYR A 93 2.64 -24.12 -12.65
CA TYR A 93 4.07 -24.27 -12.97
C TYR A 93 4.90 -24.52 -11.71
N TYR A 94 4.70 -23.72 -10.66
CA TYR A 94 5.41 -23.89 -9.39
C TYR A 94 4.86 -25.04 -8.53
N GLN A 95 3.82 -25.75 -8.97
CA GLN A 95 3.20 -26.85 -8.24
C GLN A 95 2.69 -26.43 -6.85
N LEU A 96 2.08 -25.23 -6.79
CA LEU A 96 1.44 -24.69 -5.59
C LEU A 96 -0.02 -25.16 -5.55
N LEU A 97 -0.22 -26.44 -5.24
CA LEU A 97 -1.53 -27.09 -5.29
C LEU A 97 -2.57 -26.36 -4.43
N GLY A 98 -2.16 -25.89 -3.25
CA GLY A 98 -3.03 -25.11 -2.38
C GLY A 98 -3.49 -23.81 -3.03
N LEU A 99 -2.60 -23.10 -3.74
CA LEU A 99 -2.96 -21.89 -4.49
C LEU A 99 -3.85 -22.21 -5.69
N VAL A 100 -3.54 -23.27 -6.44
CA VAL A 100 -4.32 -23.74 -7.60
C VAL A 100 -5.76 -24.04 -7.19
N ASP A 101 -5.97 -24.83 -6.14
CA ASP A 101 -7.30 -25.19 -5.64
C ASP A 101 -8.09 -23.95 -5.23
N ASN A 102 -7.43 -23.00 -4.59
CA ASN A 102 -8.03 -21.77 -4.12
C ASN A 102 -8.39 -20.80 -5.26
N ILE A 103 -7.54 -20.69 -6.29
CA ILE A 103 -7.86 -19.91 -7.49
C ILE A 103 -9.01 -20.57 -8.25
N ASN A 104 -8.98 -21.89 -8.44
CA ASN A 104 -10.05 -22.63 -9.11
C ASN A 104 -11.37 -22.53 -8.36
N THR A 105 -11.35 -22.60 -7.02
CA THR A 105 -12.53 -22.34 -6.19
C THR A 105 -13.05 -20.92 -6.40
N SER A 106 -12.16 -19.93 -6.48
CA SER A 106 -12.52 -18.52 -6.71
C SER A 106 -13.09 -18.28 -8.12
N LEU A 107 -12.53 -18.93 -9.14
CA LEU A 107 -12.99 -18.86 -10.53
C LEU A 107 -14.30 -19.61 -10.76
N ASN A 108 -14.49 -20.77 -10.12
CA ASN A 108 -15.73 -21.53 -10.21
C ASN A 108 -16.87 -20.81 -9.49
N LYS A 109 -16.61 -20.23 -8.31
CA LYS A 109 -17.56 -19.33 -7.63
C LYS A 109 -17.96 -18.13 -8.51
N ARG A 110 -17.06 -17.62 -9.37
CA ARG A 110 -17.36 -16.53 -10.31
C ARG A 110 -18.14 -16.97 -11.54
N LYS A 111 -18.00 -18.23 -11.98
CA LYS A 111 -18.76 -18.80 -13.10
C LYS A 111 -20.18 -19.21 -12.69
N ASP A 112 -20.38 -19.60 -11.43
CA ASP A 112 -21.68 -20.01 -10.89
C ASP A 112 -22.50 -18.82 -10.36
N ASN A 113 -21.86 -17.68 -10.04
CA ASN A 113 -22.53 -16.43 -9.66
C ASN A 113 -22.52 -15.41 -10.80
N ASP A 114 -23.54 -15.45 -11.64
CA ASP A 114 -24.05 -14.22 -12.26
C ASP A 114 -24.58 -13.32 -11.13
N GLY A 115 -23.71 -12.45 -10.60
CA GLY A 115 -24.01 -11.49 -9.53
C GLY A 115 -23.50 -11.89 -8.15
N SER A 116 -22.56 -11.10 -7.63
CA SER A 116 -21.92 -11.18 -6.31
C SER A 116 -20.81 -12.24 -6.14
N VAL A 117 -19.58 -11.83 -6.43
CA VAL A 117 -18.49 -12.10 -5.48
C VAL A 117 -19.01 -11.64 -4.12
N ALA A 118 -18.89 -12.44 -3.06
CA ALA A 118 -19.22 -11.97 -1.72
C ALA A 118 -18.23 -10.84 -1.35
N GLU A 119 -18.52 -9.63 -1.82
CA GLU A 119 -17.95 -8.39 -1.35
C GLU A 119 -18.24 -8.35 0.14
N LEU A 120 -17.19 -8.20 0.94
CA LEU A 120 -17.33 -7.93 2.37
C LEU A 120 -18.31 -6.78 2.53
N SER A 121 -19.52 -7.08 2.98
CA SER A 121 -20.54 -6.07 3.18
C SER A 121 -20.13 -5.18 4.35
N ARG A 122 -20.59 -3.92 4.35
CA ARG A 122 -20.41 -3.04 5.51
C ARG A 122 -20.84 -3.71 6.82
N THR A 123 -21.88 -4.55 6.79
CA THR A 123 -22.36 -5.31 7.96
C THR A 123 -21.33 -6.33 8.46
N GLU A 124 -20.64 -7.03 7.56
CA GLU A 124 -19.55 -7.95 7.93
C GLU A 124 -18.36 -7.19 8.49
N ILE A 125 -18.03 -6.03 7.92
CA ILE A 125 -17.00 -5.14 8.48
C ILE A 125 -17.36 -4.71 9.90
N ILE A 126 -18.63 -4.32 10.14
CA ILE A 126 -19.11 -3.95 11.48
C ILE A 126 -18.95 -5.11 12.47
N LYS A 127 -19.27 -6.34 12.06
CA LYS A 127 -19.07 -7.53 12.90
C LYS A 127 -17.61 -7.78 13.19
N CYS A 128 -16.74 -7.60 12.19
CA CYS A 128 -15.30 -7.72 12.39
C CYS A 128 -14.82 -6.71 13.43
N ILE A 129 -15.13 -5.41 13.29
CA ILE A 129 -14.61 -4.35 14.20
C ILE A 129 -15.09 -4.49 15.64
N GLN A 130 -16.18 -5.22 15.86
CA GLN A 130 -16.66 -5.57 17.20
C GLN A 130 -15.90 -6.75 17.84
N SER A 131 -15.04 -7.44 17.08
CA SER A 131 -14.18 -8.53 17.55
C SER A 131 -12.75 -8.06 17.84
N ASP A 132 -12.07 -8.73 18.78
CA ASP A 132 -10.73 -8.33 19.22
C ASP A 132 -9.69 -8.47 18.10
N ARG A 133 -9.23 -7.32 17.59
CA ARG A 133 -8.12 -7.09 16.62
C ARG A 133 -8.47 -7.37 15.15
N VAL A 134 -9.14 -6.41 14.52
CA VAL A 134 -9.37 -6.42 13.07
C VAL A 134 -8.15 -5.98 12.30
N ARG A 135 -7.82 -6.76 11.26
CA ARG A 135 -6.87 -6.40 10.21
C ARG A 135 -7.52 -6.65 8.86
N PHE A 136 -7.50 -5.65 7.99
CA PHE A 136 -7.94 -5.73 6.60
C PHE A 136 -6.75 -5.68 5.62
N ARG A 137 -5.60 -6.17 6.08
CA ARG A 137 -4.39 -6.21 5.28
C ARG A 137 -4.61 -7.06 4.03
N GLY A 138 -4.34 -6.52 2.85
CA GLY A 138 -4.51 -7.23 1.58
C GLY A 138 -5.96 -7.46 1.14
N VAL A 139 -6.96 -6.96 1.88
CA VAL A 139 -8.39 -7.20 1.60
C VAL A 139 -8.88 -6.24 0.52
N ASN A 140 -9.79 -6.70 -0.34
CA ASN A 140 -10.52 -5.81 -1.23
C ASN A 140 -11.79 -5.30 -0.56
N LEU A 141 -11.85 -3.98 -0.36
CA LEU A 141 -12.93 -3.21 0.24
C LEU A 141 -13.44 -2.14 -0.73
N SER A 142 -13.07 -2.24 -2.00
CA SER A 142 -13.35 -1.21 -3.00
C SER A 142 -14.84 -0.91 -3.10
N GLY A 143 -15.18 0.38 -3.17
CA GLY A 143 -16.56 0.84 -3.29
C GLY A 143 -17.40 0.74 -2.02
N LEU A 144 -16.89 0.15 -0.94
CA LEU A 144 -17.65 0.02 0.30
C LEU A 144 -17.88 1.37 0.97
N ASP A 145 -19.04 1.50 1.59
CA ASP A 145 -19.29 2.59 2.53
C ASP A 145 -18.81 2.18 3.92
N LEU A 146 -17.72 2.81 4.38
CA LEU A 146 -17.13 2.70 5.72
C LEU A 146 -17.22 4.03 6.49
N SER A 147 -18.06 4.95 6.04
CA SER A 147 -18.23 6.27 6.63
C SER A 147 -18.65 6.17 8.10
N LYS A 148 -18.16 7.11 8.92
CA LYS A 148 -18.49 7.27 10.35
C LYS A 148 -18.12 6.10 11.26
N LEU A 149 -17.49 5.04 10.73
CA LEU A 149 -17.04 3.92 11.55
C LEU A 149 -15.84 4.31 12.40
N ASP A 150 -15.69 3.67 13.57
CA ASP A 150 -14.42 3.66 14.28
C ASP A 150 -13.56 2.53 13.72
N LEU A 151 -12.51 2.95 13.03
CA LEU A 151 -11.52 2.13 12.35
C LEU A 151 -10.12 2.55 12.83
N SER A 152 -10.04 3.16 14.02
CA SER A 152 -8.77 3.51 14.63
C SER A 152 -7.92 2.25 14.84
N PHE A 153 -6.61 2.40 14.64
CA PHE A 153 -5.62 1.31 14.76
C PHE A 153 -5.79 0.13 13.78
N VAL A 154 -6.77 0.17 12.87
CA VAL A 154 -6.99 -0.92 11.90
C VAL A 154 -5.89 -0.91 10.85
N ASP A 155 -5.43 -2.11 10.48
CA ASP A 155 -4.42 -2.30 9.44
C ASP A 155 -5.07 -2.61 8.08
N PHE A 156 -5.05 -1.63 7.18
CA PHE A 156 -5.44 -1.68 5.76
C PHE A 156 -4.23 -1.75 4.82
N SER A 157 -3.03 -2.04 5.32
CA SER A 157 -1.84 -2.09 4.46
C SER A 157 -2.04 -3.10 3.33
N TYR A 158 -1.58 -2.77 2.11
CA TYR A 158 -1.75 -3.60 0.91
C TYR A 158 -3.20 -3.89 0.50
N SER A 159 -4.20 -3.27 1.14
CA SER A 159 -5.61 -3.44 0.78
C SER A 159 -5.95 -2.72 -0.52
N CYS A 160 -7.01 -3.18 -1.18
CA CYS A 160 -7.65 -2.46 -2.27
C CYS A 160 -8.87 -1.74 -1.72
N ILE A 161 -8.75 -0.44 -1.50
CA ILE A 161 -9.77 0.45 -0.94
C ILE A 161 -10.16 1.53 -1.96
N ARG A 162 -10.05 1.23 -3.26
CA ARG A 162 -10.44 2.14 -4.35
C ARG A 162 -11.90 2.55 -4.21
N LYS A 163 -12.21 3.84 -4.36
CA LYS A 163 -13.59 4.37 -4.27
C LYS A 163 -14.32 4.04 -2.96
N THR A 164 -13.59 3.65 -1.91
CA THR A 164 -14.17 3.36 -0.59
C THR A 164 -14.52 4.67 0.09
N ASN A 165 -15.70 4.75 0.70
CA ASN A 165 -16.14 5.93 1.43
C ASN A 165 -15.77 5.80 2.92
N PHE A 166 -14.76 6.52 3.35
CA PHE A 166 -14.34 6.70 4.74
C PHE A 166 -14.78 8.06 5.33
N SER A 167 -15.74 8.76 4.70
CA SER A 167 -16.13 10.09 5.16
C SER A 167 -16.52 10.08 6.64
N ARG A 168 -15.99 11.03 7.41
CA ARG A 168 -16.23 11.17 8.86
C ARG A 168 -15.84 9.94 9.70
N ALA A 169 -15.12 8.97 9.16
CA ALA A 169 -14.64 7.82 9.92
C ALA A 169 -13.52 8.24 10.88
N ASN A 170 -13.40 7.53 12.01
CA ASN A 170 -12.21 7.62 12.86
C ASN A 170 -11.18 6.61 12.36
N LEU A 171 -10.08 7.11 11.80
CA LEU A 171 -8.95 6.35 11.25
C LEU A 171 -7.65 6.70 11.98
N GLN A 172 -7.76 7.21 13.22
CA GLN A 172 -6.60 7.56 14.02
C GLN A 172 -5.67 6.34 14.14
N LYS A 173 -4.39 6.53 13.82
CA LYS A 173 -3.36 5.48 13.88
C LYS A 173 -3.66 4.24 13.02
N ALA A 174 -4.60 4.32 12.08
CA ALA A 174 -4.81 3.27 11.09
C ALA A 174 -3.59 3.18 10.16
N LYS A 175 -3.36 1.99 9.60
CA LYS A 175 -2.27 1.73 8.67
C LYS A 175 -2.80 1.48 7.27
N PHE A 176 -2.18 2.09 6.30
CA PHE A 176 -2.52 2.05 4.87
C PHE A 176 -1.25 1.89 4.02
N GLY A 177 -0.17 1.35 4.60
CA GLY A 177 1.09 1.18 3.90
C GLY A 177 0.89 0.43 2.59
N ASP A 178 1.32 1.02 1.48
CA ASP A 178 1.16 0.46 0.12
C ASP A 178 -0.31 0.12 -0.26
N ALA A 179 -1.32 0.74 0.35
CA ALA A 179 -2.73 0.52 0.00
C ALA A 179 -3.11 1.19 -1.34
N GLU A 180 -4.02 0.58 -2.09
CA GLU A 180 -4.62 1.12 -3.31
C GLU A 180 -5.92 1.86 -2.96
N ALA A 181 -5.83 3.19 -2.80
CA ALA A 181 -6.89 4.07 -2.30
C ALA A 181 -7.35 5.10 -3.35
N GLU A 182 -7.18 4.80 -4.63
CA GLU A 182 -7.56 5.72 -5.70
C GLU A 182 -9.05 6.06 -5.66
N ASP A 183 -9.37 7.33 -5.88
CA ASP A 183 -10.73 7.88 -5.85
C ASP A 183 -11.54 7.62 -4.55
N SER A 184 -10.87 7.23 -3.46
CA SER A 184 -11.52 7.03 -2.15
C SER A 184 -11.89 8.36 -1.48
N ILE A 185 -12.86 8.31 -0.56
CA ILE A 185 -13.43 9.50 0.07
C ILE A 185 -13.09 9.52 1.56
N PHE A 186 -12.21 10.42 1.98
CA PHE A 186 -11.83 10.68 3.37
C PHE A 186 -12.34 12.03 3.89
N GLN A 187 -13.31 12.64 3.22
CA GLN A 187 -13.84 13.94 3.62
C GLN A 187 -14.28 13.95 5.09
N ASP A 188 -13.85 14.98 5.83
CA ASP A 188 -14.12 15.16 7.25
C ASP A 188 -13.65 13.98 8.16
N ALA A 189 -12.81 13.06 7.66
CA ALA A 189 -12.31 11.92 8.44
C ALA A 189 -11.19 12.31 9.43
N ILE A 190 -11.03 11.53 10.49
CA ILE A 190 -9.95 11.69 11.47
C ILE A 190 -8.82 10.72 11.11
N LEU A 191 -7.76 11.22 10.49
CA LEU A 191 -6.58 10.47 10.02
C LEU A 191 -5.32 10.80 10.86
N ARG A 192 -5.50 11.27 12.10
CA ARG A 192 -4.39 11.67 12.98
C ARG A 192 -3.43 10.51 13.17
N GLU A 193 -2.13 10.77 13.01
CA GLU A 193 -1.07 9.79 13.25
C GLU A 193 -1.22 8.49 12.42
N CYS A 194 -1.96 8.50 11.31
CA CYS A 194 -2.07 7.31 10.44
C CYS A 194 -0.79 7.08 9.63
N GLU A 195 -0.58 5.84 9.18
CA GLU A 195 0.54 5.44 8.33
C GLU A 195 0.05 5.23 6.89
N LEU A 196 0.38 6.12 5.96
CA LEU A 196 0.03 6.10 4.53
C LEU A 196 1.29 5.94 3.64
N ILE A 197 2.36 5.37 4.19
CA ILE A 197 3.66 5.26 3.49
C ILE A 197 3.48 4.49 2.18
N GLY A 198 3.87 5.09 1.06
CA GLY A 198 3.77 4.46 -0.27
C GLY A 198 2.34 4.23 -0.78
N ALA A 199 1.31 4.64 -0.04
CA ALA A 199 -0.09 4.44 -0.44
C ALA A 199 -0.41 5.21 -1.74
N ASN A 200 -1.28 4.63 -2.57
CA ASN A 200 -1.78 5.28 -3.77
C ASN A 200 -3.14 5.92 -3.52
N LEU A 201 -3.17 7.22 -3.26
CA LEU A 201 -4.40 8.00 -3.06
C LEU A 201 -4.80 8.80 -4.30
N HIS A 202 -4.29 8.48 -5.50
CA HIS A 202 -4.60 9.27 -6.71
C HIS A 202 -6.09 9.63 -6.83
N GLY A 203 -6.39 10.92 -6.98
CA GLY A 203 -7.77 11.41 -7.11
C GLY A 203 -8.64 11.36 -5.84
N ALA A 204 -8.10 10.94 -4.69
CA ALA A 204 -8.88 10.83 -3.45
C ALA A 204 -9.37 12.20 -2.92
N LEU A 205 -10.49 12.17 -2.20
CA LEU A 205 -11.13 13.34 -1.60
C LEU A 205 -10.87 13.40 -0.09
N LEU A 206 -9.95 14.26 0.34
CA LEU A 206 -9.54 14.45 1.73
C LEU A 206 -9.95 15.83 2.29
N ASP A 207 -10.97 16.46 1.70
CA ASP A 207 -11.41 17.80 2.13
C ASP A 207 -11.76 17.82 3.61
N ARG A 208 -11.21 18.81 4.34
CA ARG A 208 -11.37 19.00 5.79
C ARG A 208 -10.98 17.78 6.65
N ALA A 209 -10.26 16.81 6.09
CA ALA A 209 -9.75 15.69 6.85
C ALA A 209 -8.66 16.13 7.84
N ASN A 210 -8.60 15.47 8.99
CA ASN A 210 -7.57 15.73 9.99
C ASN A 210 -6.41 14.73 9.84
N LEU A 211 -5.37 15.13 9.12
CA LEU A 211 -4.13 14.39 8.88
C LEU A 211 -2.98 14.85 9.80
N GLN A 212 -3.28 15.47 10.95
CA GLN A 212 -2.24 15.95 11.85
C GLN A 212 -1.29 14.80 12.23
N SER A 213 0.01 15.04 12.04
CA SER A 213 1.09 14.07 12.30
C SER A 213 0.97 12.74 11.54
N ALA A 214 0.17 12.67 10.47
CA ALA A 214 0.11 11.49 9.60
C ALA A 214 1.42 11.30 8.82
N ASN A 215 1.76 10.05 8.53
CA ASN A 215 2.92 9.70 7.72
C ASN A 215 2.52 9.33 6.29
N LEU A 216 2.66 10.28 5.36
CA LEU A 216 2.40 10.16 3.93
C LEU A 216 3.71 10.13 3.12
N GLN A 217 4.82 9.69 3.72
CA GLN A 217 6.09 9.56 3.01
C GLN A 217 5.93 8.68 1.76
N ASP A 218 6.49 9.12 0.63
CA ASP A 218 6.45 8.42 -0.66
C ASP A 218 5.03 8.16 -1.22
N ALA A 219 3.97 8.68 -0.60
CA ALA A 219 2.60 8.49 -1.03
C ALA A 219 2.29 9.20 -2.35
N CYS A 220 1.37 8.63 -3.14
CA CYS A 220 0.82 9.26 -4.34
C CYS A 220 -0.47 10.01 -4.00
N LEU A 221 -0.43 11.34 -4.03
CA LEU A 221 -1.55 12.25 -3.78
C LEU A 221 -1.85 13.12 -5.03
N THR A 222 -1.43 12.66 -6.20
CA THR A 222 -1.62 13.37 -7.47
C THR A 222 -3.11 13.58 -7.72
N GLY A 223 -3.51 14.82 -7.97
CA GLY A 223 -4.91 15.18 -8.24
C GLY A 223 -5.85 15.07 -7.05
N CYS A 224 -5.36 14.81 -5.83
CA CYS A 224 -6.23 14.77 -4.65
C CYS A 224 -6.84 16.14 -4.33
N SER A 225 -8.02 16.12 -3.72
CA SER A 225 -8.55 17.29 -3.02
C SER A 225 -8.22 17.21 -1.54
N LEU A 226 -7.54 18.23 -1.03
CA LEU A 226 -7.14 18.43 0.37
C LEU A 226 -7.63 19.81 0.83
N TYR A 227 -8.78 20.25 0.31
CA TYR A 227 -9.34 21.57 0.59
C TYR A 227 -9.59 21.73 2.09
N GLU A 228 -9.00 22.75 2.71
CA GLU A 228 -9.09 23.01 4.17
C GLU A 228 -8.67 21.82 5.05
N ALA A 229 -7.89 20.86 4.53
CA ALA A 229 -7.38 19.74 5.33
C ALA A 229 -6.35 20.21 6.37
N ASP A 230 -6.29 19.52 7.52
CA ASP A 230 -5.31 19.78 8.57
C ASP A 230 -4.15 18.77 8.47
N LEU A 231 -3.02 19.21 7.92
CA LEU A 231 -1.77 18.44 7.77
C LEU A 231 -0.67 18.94 8.71
N ARG A 232 -1.02 19.56 9.84
CA ARG A 232 0.00 20.05 10.80
C ARG A 232 0.96 18.94 11.19
N SER A 233 2.26 19.23 11.10
CA SER A 233 3.32 18.27 11.41
C SER A 233 3.27 16.94 10.64
N ALA A 234 2.55 16.86 9.52
CA ALA A 234 2.51 15.65 8.69
C ALA A 234 3.87 15.40 8.02
N HIS A 235 4.19 14.12 7.78
CA HIS A 235 5.38 13.70 7.05
C HIS A 235 4.98 13.42 5.59
N LEU A 236 5.48 14.23 4.66
CA LEU A 236 5.17 14.23 3.22
C LEU A 236 6.45 14.14 2.38
N GLN A 237 7.55 13.64 2.96
CA GLN A 237 8.83 13.51 2.27
C GLN A 237 8.62 12.70 0.98
N SER A 238 9.13 13.23 -0.15
CA SER A 238 9.02 12.62 -1.47
C SER A 238 7.60 12.33 -1.97
N ALA A 239 6.56 12.83 -1.30
CA ALA A 239 5.16 12.61 -1.71
C ALA A 239 4.87 13.30 -3.05
N LYS A 240 4.01 12.67 -3.87
CA LYS A 240 3.58 13.20 -5.16
C LYS A 240 2.27 13.95 -4.99
N LEU A 241 2.29 15.27 -5.00
CA LEU A 241 1.13 16.16 -4.85
C LEU A 241 0.86 16.97 -6.14
N THR A 242 1.33 16.47 -7.29
CA THR A 242 1.14 17.14 -8.59
C THR A 242 -0.34 17.41 -8.84
N GLY A 243 -0.70 18.66 -9.10
CA GLY A 243 -2.08 19.08 -9.35
C GLY A 243 -3.03 18.96 -8.16
N ALA A 244 -2.55 18.65 -6.95
CA ALA A 244 -3.41 18.52 -5.77
C ALA A 244 -4.02 19.88 -5.36
N ASN A 245 -5.25 19.86 -4.85
CA ASN A 245 -5.93 21.03 -4.33
C ASN A 245 -5.75 21.15 -2.82
N LEU A 246 -4.79 21.96 -2.37
CA LEU A 246 -4.46 22.26 -0.97
C LEU A 246 -4.98 23.64 -0.55
N LYS A 247 -5.98 24.21 -1.25
CA LYS A 247 -6.50 25.54 -0.94
C LYS A 247 -7.01 25.58 0.51
N GLY A 248 -6.51 26.55 1.27
CA GLY A 248 -6.85 26.73 2.70
C GLY A 248 -6.29 25.64 3.63
N ALA A 249 -5.52 24.66 3.15
CA ALA A 249 -4.98 23.59 3.98
C ALA A 249 -3.99 24.12 5.02
N ASN A 250 -3.92 23.47 6.18
CA ASN A 250 -2.98 23.80 7.24
C ASN A 250 -1.80 22.81 7.26
N LEU A 251 -0.65 23.24 6.77
CA LEU A 251 0.60 22.47 6.69
C LEU A 251 1.66 23.02 7.67
N GLU A 252 1.25 23.67 8.76
CA GLU A 252 2.20 24.24 9.71
C GLU A 252 3.13 23.16 10.27
N GLY A 253 4.44 23.38 10.15
CA GLY A 253 5.47 22.43 10.59
C GLY A 253 5.50 21.11 9.83
N ALA A 254 4.76 20.96 8.73
CA ALA A 254 4.80 19.74 7.91
C ALA A 254 6.17 19.57 7.24
N ASN A 255 6.59 18.31 7.07
CA ASN A 255 7.83 17.97 6.38
C ASN A 255 7.54 17.57 4.93
N LEU A 256 7.84 18.46 3.99
CA LEU A 256 7.61 18.23 2.56
C LEU A 256 8.94 18.03 1.80
N LYS A 257 10.05 17.66 2.45
CA LYS A 257 11.34 17.56 1.76
C LYS A 257 11.23 16.69 0.50
N GLY A 258 11.61 17.23 -0.66
CA GLY A 258 11.59 16.53 -1.94
C GLY A 258 10.20 16.24 -2.51
N ALA A 259 9.13 16.77 -1.91
CA ALA A 259 7.77 16.57 -2.40
C ALA A 259 7.56 17.27 -3.77
N LYS A 260 6.69 16.69 -4.60
CA LYS A 260 6.33 17.24 -5.91
C LYS A 260 5.00 17.97 -5.83
N LEU A 261 5.02 19.30 -5.85
CA LEU A 261 3.85 20.18 -5.76
C LEU A 261 3.61 20.94 -7.08
N ASN A 262 4.14 20.46 -8.20
CA ASN A 262 3.97 21.12 -9.48
C ASN A 262 2.48 21.19 -9.85
N SER A 263 2.04 22.36 -10.31
CA SER A 263 0.63 22.68 -10.60
C SER A 263 -0.35 22.55 -9.42
N ALA A 264 0.13 22.40 -8.18
CA ALA A 264 -0.74 22.31 -7.01
C ALA A 264 -1.39 23.67 -6.66
N ASN A 265 -2.60 23.63 -6.10
CA ASN A 265 -3.27 24.82 -5.60
C ASN A 265 -3.05 24.99 -4.10
N LEU A 266 -2.19 25.91 -3.70
CA LEU A 266 -1.85 26.24 -2.31
C LEU A 266 -2.44 27.60 -1.88
N GLN A 267 -3.45 28.12 -2.58
CA GLN A 267 -4.04 29.41 -2.25
C GLN A 267 -4.55 29.45 -0.80
N GLY A 268 -4.14 30.45 -0.03
CA GLY A 268 -4.49 30.60 1.38
C GLY A 268 -3.95 29.51 2.32
N ALA A 269 -3.12 28.58 1.84
CA ALA A 269 -2.58 27.51 2.67
C ALA A 269 -1.61 28.05 3.74
N ASN A 270 -1.60 27.43 4.92
CA ASN A 270 -0.66 27.75 5.98
C ASN A 270 0.57 26.84 5.90
N LEU A 271 1.69 27.34 5.40
CA LEU A 271 2.97 26.64 5.29
C LEU A 271 4.00 27.15 6.31
N GLN A 272 3.55 27.82 7.38
CA GLN A 272 4.47 28.36 8.39
C GLN A 272 5.33 27.24 8.98
N ARG A 273 6.63 27.49 9.11
CA ARG A 273 7.62 26.52 9.63
C ARG A 273 7.67 25.18 8.87
N ALA A 274 7.06 25.09 7.68
CA ALA A 274 7.12 23.88 6.88
C ALA A 274 8.54 23.66 6.32
N TYR A 275 8.94 22.40 6.20
CA TYR A 275 10.22 22.02 5.62
C TYR A 275 10.04 21.72 4.13
N LEU A 276 10.29 22.74 3.30
CA LEU A 276 10.07 22.74 1.84
C LEU A 276 11.39 22.58 1.05
N ARG A 277 12.40 21.93 1.62
CA ARG A 277 13.68 21.74 0.92
C ARG A 277 13.50 20.84 -0.29
N GLU A 278 14.14 21.18 -1.40
CA GLU A 278 14.12 20.39 -2.64
C GLU A 278 12.70 20.14 -3.19
N VAL A 279 11.72 20.97 -2.79
CA VAL A 279 10.34 20.86 -3.28
C VAL A 279 10.22 21.44 -4.68
N ASP A 280 9.44 20.76 -5.53
CA ASP A 280 9.05 21.28 -6.84
C ASP A 280 7.72 22.04 -6.76
N LEU A 281 7.78 23.37 -6.87
CA LEU A 281 6.64 24.29 -6.81
C LEU A 281 6.27 24.89 -8.19
N ARG A 282 6.83 24.38 -9.29
CA ARG A 282 6.55 24.92 -10.64
C ARG A 282 5.06 24.94 -10.94
N ASP A 283 4.57 26.05 -11.50
CA ASP A 283 3.15 26.26 -11.84
C ASP A 283 2.17 26.17 -10.64
N SER A 284 2.65 26.15 -9.40
CA SER A 284 1.79 26.12 -8.22
C SER A 284 1.16 27.50 -7.93
N LYS A 285 -0.07 27.50 -7.41
CA LYS A 285 -0.78 28.73 -7.02
C LYS A 285 -0.56 29.00 -5.53
N LEU A 286 0.11 30.10 -5.20
CA LEU A 286 0.50 30.46 -3.83
C LEU A 286 -0.19 31.73 -3.30
N ASP A 287 -1.24 32.23 -3.97
CA ASP A 287 -1.90 33.47 -3.57
C ASP A 287 -2.42 33.37 -2.13
N GLY A 288 -1.96 34.27 -1.26
CA GLY A 288 -2.33 34.27 0.17
C GLY A 288 -1.73 33.14 1.01
N ALA A 289 -0.84 32.31 0.47
CA ALA A 289 -0.16 31.28 1.24
C ALA A 289 0.78 31.88 2.29
N LYS A 290 0.77 31.34 3.51
CA LYS A 290 1.59 31.83 4.64
C LYS A 290 2.87 31.01 4.75
N LEU A 291 4.03 31.61 4.45
CA LEU A 291 5.34 30.92 4.41
C LEU A 291 6.29 31.32 5.57
N GLY A 292 5.79 31.97 6.61
CA GLY A 292 6.61 32.46 7.73
C GLY A 292 7.45 31.34 8.37
N GLY A 293 8.78 31.47 8.32
CA GLY A 293 9.71 30.48 8.87
C GLY A 293 9.83 29.18 8.08
N ALA A 294 9.23 29.08 6.88
CA ALA A 294 9.38 27.90 6.03
C ALA A 294 10.81 27.79 5.48
N ASN A 295 11.33 26.56 5.38
CA ASN A 295 12.66 26.32 4.81
C ASN A 295 12.54 25.93 3.33
N LEU A 296 12.92 26.86 2.45
CA LEU A 296 12.81 26.72 0.99
C LEU A 296 14.14 26.36 0.31
N LEU A 297 15.16 25.91 1.05
CA LEU A 297 16.49 25.65 0.48
C LEU A 297 16.42 24.58 -0.62
N GLY A 298 16.80 24.95 -1.84
CA GLY A 298 16.77 24.07 -3.02
C GLY A 298 15.37 23.85 -3.61
N ALA A 299 14.33 24.56 -3.14
CA ALA A 299 13.03 24.54 -3.80
C ALA A 299 13.13 25.14 -5.20
N ILE A 300 12.48 24.52 -6.18
CA ILE A 300 12.35 25.04 -7.55
C ILE A 300 10.94 25.59 -7.73
N ARG A 301 10.79 26.71 -8.42
CA ARG A 301 9.51 27.40 -8.65
C ARG A 301 9.44 27.88 -10.09
#